data_AF-X0RNJ3-F1
#
_entry.id   AF-X0RNJ3-F1
#
_cell.length_a   1.000
_cell.length_b   1.000
_cell.length_c   1.000
_cell.angle_alpha   90.00
_cell.angle_beta   90.00
_cell.angle_gamma   90.00
#
_symmetry.space_group_name_H-M   'P 1'
#
loop_
_entity.id
_entity.type
_entity.pdbx_description
1 polymer ?
#
loop_
_entity_poly.entity_id
_entity_poly.type
_entity_poly.pdbx_seq_one_letter_code
_entity_poly.pdbx_strand_id
1 'polypeptide(L)'
;MVILAVGAVWKSNYELYAHAAAARKAGISEEAVCTLTTGGLPDELSDQEKIAQRYARQLSAEHHVDAALYSAAEKAFGQRGLVEIAYLIGIYHTVCALLNAFEIPAPR
;
A
#
# COMPACT_ATOMS: atom_id res chain seq x y z
N MET A 1 -0.01 -3.05 4.37
CA MET A 1 -0.02 -1.59 4.22
C MET A 1 0.37 -1.15 2.81
N VAL A 2 1.61 -1.42 2.38
CA VAL A 2 2.13 -1.02 1.06
C VAL A 2 1.19 -1.40 -0.09
N ILE A 3 0.78 -2.66 -0.15
CA ILE A 3 -0.02 -3.17 -1.28
C ILE A 3 -1.44 -2.57 -1.28
N LEU A 4 -2.08 -2.48 -0.12
CA LEU A 4 -3.39 -1.81 0.01
C LEU A 4 -3.32 -0.33 -0.36
N ALA A 5 -2.22 0.37 -0.02
CA ALA A 5 -2.02 1.76 -0.42
C ALA A 5 -1.90 1.90 -1.95
N VAL A 6 -1.17 1.00 -2.61
CA VAL A 6 -1.08 0.95 -4.08
C VAL A 6 -2.45 0.66 -4.69
N GLY A 7 -3.15 -0.38 -4.22
CA GLY A 7 -4.47 -0.75 -4.69
C GLY A 7 -5.50 0.38 -4.53
N ALA A 8 -5.42 1.15 -3.45
CA ALA A 8 -6.29 2.30 -3.20
C ALA A 8 -6.02 3.44 -4.21
N VAL A 9 -4.75 3.74 -4.50
CA VAL A 9 -4.37 4.75 -5.51
C VAL A 9 -4.86 4.35 -6.90
N TRP A 10 -4.67 3.08 -7.27
CA TRP A 10 -5.13 2.53 -8.54
C TRP A 10 -6.63 2.24 -8.60
N LYS A 11 -7.35 2.32 -7.47
CA LYS A 11 -8.75 1.91 -7.32
C LYS A 11 -9.00 0.50 -7.85
N SER A 12 -8.08 -0.42 -7.60
CA SER A 12 -8.16 -1.79 -8.13
C SER A 12 -9.01 -2.67 -7.24
N ASN A 13 -10.27 -2.90 -7.64
CA ASN A 13 -11.26 -3.62 -6.83
C ASN A 13 -10.80 -5.03 -6.45
N TYR A 14 -10.25 -5.79 -7.42
CA TYR A 14 -9.78 -7.14 -7.15
C TYR A 14 -8.59 -7.15 -6.19
N GLU A 15 -7.62 -6.25 -6.40
CA GLU A 15 -6.44 -6.15 -5.53
C GLU A 15 -6.84 -5.78 -4.09
N LEU A 16 -7.73 -4.79 -3.95
CA LEU A 16 -8.25 -4.38 -2.66
C LEU A 16 -9.00 -5.52 -1.96
N TYR A 17 -9.80 -6.31 -2.69
CA TYR A 17 -10.45 -7.51 -2.15
C TYR A 17 -9.43 -8.55 -1.65
N ALA A 18 -8.49 -8.94 -2.53
CA ALA A 18 -7.54 -10.02 -2.26
C ALA A 18 -6.65 -9.68 -1.06
N HIS A 19 -6.19 -8.44 -0.98
CA HIS A 19 -5.24 -8.02 0.05
C HIS A 19 -5.90 -7.50 1.31
N ALA A 20 -7.19 -7.11 1.27
CA ALA A 20 -7.98 -6.96 2.48
C ALA A 20 -8.12 -8.31 3.20
N ALA A 21 -8.39 -9.40 2.46
CA ALA A 21 -8.43 -10.74 3.04
C ALA A 21 -7.07 -11.17 3.62
N ALA A 22 -5.95 -10.84 2.95
CA ALA A 22 -4.62 -11.10 3.48
C ALA A 22 -4.29 -10.27 4.72
N ALA A 23 -4.65 -8.99 4.74
CA ALA A 23 -4.42 -8.10 5.89
C ALA A 23 -5.19 -8.56 7.13
N ARG A 24 -6.45 -8.99 6.99
CA ARG A 24 -7.23 -9.59 8.08
C ARG A 24 -6.55 -10.84 8.64
N LYS A 25 -6.04 -11.72 7.77
CA LYS A 25 -5.30 -12.92 8.19
C LYS A 25 -4.00 -12.60 8.93
N ALA A 26 -3.39 -11.44 8.62
CA ALA A 26 -2.22 -10.94 9.31
C ALA A 26 -2.54 -10.23 10.65
N GLY A 27 -3.81 -10.19 11.07
CA GLY A 27 -4.24 -9.62 12.34
C GLY A 27 -4.54 -8.12 12.31
N ILE A 28 -4.59 -7.49 11.14
CA ILE A 28 -5.03 -6.10 11.00
C ILE A 28 -6.54 -6.03 11.23
N SER A 29 -7.01 -5.07 12.04
CA SER A 29 -8.44 -4.94 12.34
C SER A 29 -9.28 -4.61 11.10
N GLU A 30 -10.56 -4.92 11.16
CA GLU A 30 -11.49 -4.57 10.07
C GLU A 30 -11.55 -3.06 9.82
N GLU A 31 -11.48 -2.26 10.88
CA GLU A 31 -11.52 -0.80 10.82
C GLU A 31 -10.27 -0.25 10.11
N ALA A 32 -9.08 -0.77 10.46
CA ALA A 32 -7.86 -0.41 9.76
C ALA A 32 -7.87 -0.86 8.31
N VAL A 33 -8.34 -2.07 8.00
CA VAL A 33 -8.46 -2.55 6.62
C VAL A 33 -9.38 -1.63 5.81
N CYS A 34 -10.55 -1.26 6.33
CA CYS A 34 -11.45 -0.30 5.66
C CYS A 34 -10.81 1.07 5.44
N THR A 35 -10.08 1.57 6.43
CA THR A 35 -9.36 2.84 6.33
C THR A 35 -8.26 2.78 5.26
N LEU A 36 -7.54 1.67 5.17
CA LEU A 36 -6.47 1.49 4.18
C LEU A 36 -6.99 1.34 2.76
N THR A 37 -8.08 0.58 2.56
CA THR A 37 -8.66 0.35 1.23
C THR A 37 -9.23 1.63 0.63
N THR A 38 -9.61 2.60 1.46
CA THR A 38 -10.02 3.95 1.04
C THR A 38 -8.83 4.93 0.91
N GLY A 39 -7.60 4.46 1.12
CA GLY A 39 -6.37 5.25 1.01
C GLY A 39 -6.02 6.08 2.25
N GLY A 40 -6.78 5.92 3.34
CA GLY A 40 -6.54 6.53 4.63
C GLY A 40 -5.41 5.87 5.41
N LEU A 41 -5.12 6.45 6.58
CA LEU A 41 -4.08 6.00 7.49
C LEU A 41 -4.70 5.65 8.86
N PRO A 42 -4.79 4.37 9.24
CA PRO A 42 -5.32 3.97 10.53
C PRO A 42 -4.42 4.41 11.69
N ASP A 43 -5.04 4.84 12.79
CA ASP A 43 -4.32 5.29 14.00
C ASP A 43 -3.61 4.14 14.72
N GLU A 44 -4.16 2.93 14.65
CA GLU A 44 -3.62 1.73 15.29
C GLU A 44 -2.35 1.17 14.66
N LEU A 45 -1.97 1.63 13.46
CA LEU A 45 -0.71 1.23 12.84
C LEU A 45 0.49 1.74 13.64
N SER A 46 1.53 0.91 13.72
CA SER A 46 2.83 1.34 14.24
C SER A 46 3.42 2.46 13.39
N ASP A 47 4.36 3.22 13.95
CA ASP A 47 5.01 4.32 13.23
C ASP A 47 5.71 3.83 11.95
N GLN A 48 6.34 2.66 11.98
CA GLN A 48 6.94 2.05 10.79
C GLN A 48 5.87 1.73 9.74
N GLU A 49 4.77 1.08 10.12
CA GLU A 49 3.68 0.76 9.18
C GLU A 49 3.07 2.03 8.57
N LYS A 50 2.92 3.08 9.36
CA LYS A 50 2.45 4.39 8.89
C LYS A 50 3.40 5.02 7.88
N ILE A 51 4.71 4.94 8.12
CA ILE A 51 5.74 5.42 7.17
C ILE A 51 5.66 4.60 5.88
N ALA A 52 5.59 3.27 5.94
CA ALA A 52 5.49 2.42 4.76
C ALA A 52 4.22 2.70 3.94
N GLN A 53 3.07 2.90 4.59
CA GLN A 53 1.82 3.28 3.93
C GLN A 53 1.97 4.62 3.19
N ARG A 54 2.46 5.66 3.89
CA ARG A 54 2.61 7.00 3.29
C ARG A 54 3.61 6.99 2.15
N TYR A 55 4.74 6.30 2.31
CA TYR A 55 5.76 6.17 1.28
C TYR A 55 5.17 5.51 0.02
N ALA A 56 4.44 4.40 0.19
CA ALA A 56 3.81 3.70 -0.92
C ALA A 56 2.74 4.56 -1.60
N ARG A 57 1.91 5.27 -0.83
CA ARG A 57 0.88 6.17 -1.36
C ARG A 57 1.49 7.33 -2.13
N GLN A 58 2.48 8.03 -1.57
CA GLN A 58 3.12 9.19 -2.20
C GLN A 58 3.84 8.78 -3.48
N LEU A 59 4.67 7.72 -3.43
CA LEU A 59 5.35 7.22 -4.62
C LEU A 59 4.37 6.78 -5.72
N SER A 60 3.23 6.20 -5.35
CA SER A 60 2.24 5.74 -6.32
C SER A 60 1.42 6.85 -6.94
N ALA A 61 0.99 7.84 -6.14
CA ALA A 61 0.09 8.90 -6.57
C ALA A 61 0.81 10.13 -7.14
N GLU A 62 1.95 10.47 -6.56
CA GLU A 62 2.72 11.68 -6.89
C GLU A 62 3.97 11.35 -7.72
N HIS A 63 4.28 10.06 -7.90
CA HIS A 63 5.48 9.59 -8.62
C HIS A 63 6.80 10.11 -8.02
N HIS A 64 6.75 10.53 -6.76
CA HIS A 64 7.83 11.11 -6.01
C HIS A 64 7.60 10.84 -4.52
N VAL A 65 8.67 10.89 -3.72
CA VAL A 65 8.60 10.87 -2.25
C VAL A 65 9.39 12.07 -1.74
N ASP A 66 8.76 12.89 -0.90
CA ASP A 66 9.42 14.07 -0.36
C ASP A 66 10.60 13.71 0.56
N ALA A 67 11.55 14.63 0.70
CA ALA A 67 12.79 14.37 1.43
C ALA A 67 12.57 14.04 2.92
N ALA A 68 11.54 14.60 3.54
CA ALA A 68 11.25 14.36 4.96
C ALA A 68 10.73 12.92 5.15
N LEU A 69 9.80 12.48 4.31
CA LEU A 69 9.27 11.12 4.34
C LEU A 69 10.33 10.09 3.93
N TYR A 70 11.15 10.41 2.92
CA TYR A 70 12.25 9.53 2.51
C TYR A 70 13.24 9.32 3.67
N SER A 71 13.67 10.40 4.34
CA SER A 71 14.58 10.31 5.48
C SER A 71 13.98 9.52 6.65
N ALA A 72 12.68 9.70 6.94
CA ALA A 72 11.98 8.90 7.95
C ALA A 72 11.94 7.41 7.56
N ALA A 73 11.69 7.11 6.29
CA ALA A 73 11.63 5.75 5.77
C ALA A 73 13.01 5.08 5.74
N GLU A 74 14.07 5.79 5.35
CA GLU A 74 15.44 5.27 5.40
C GLU A 74 15.88 4.96 6.83
N LYS A 75 15.51 5.82 7.81
CA LYS A 75 15.77 5.55 9.23
C LYS A 75 15.00 4.33 9.74
N ALA A 76 13.77 4.14 9.28
CA ALA A 76 12.91 3.03 9.72
C ALA A 76 13.32 1.68 9.11
N PHE A 77 13.72 1.65 7.85
CA PHE A 77 13.88 0.42 7.07
C PHE A 77 15.31 0.18 6.56
N GLY A 78 16.18 1.19 6.63
CA GLY A 78 17.47 1.19 5.94
C GLY A 78 17.32 1.20 4.41
N GLN A 79 18.45 1.32 3.71
CA GLN A 79 18.47 1.36 2.25
C GLN A 79 17.94 0.07 1.62
N ARG A 80 18.31 -1.09 2.17
CA ARG A 80 17.83 -2.38 1.67
C ARG A 80 16.31 -2.51 1.80
N GLY A 81 15.75 -2.16 2.95
CA GLY A 81 14.30 -2.21 3.16
C GLY A 81 13.55 -1.23 2.25
N LEU A 82 14.13 -0.05 1.99
CA LEU A 82 13.57 0.88 1.00
C LEU A 82 13.54 0.31 -0.42
N VAL A 83 14.60 -0.37 -0.85
CA VAL A 83 14.64 -1.05 -2.16
C VAL A 83 13.57 -2.14 -2.23
N GLU A 84 13.42 -2.94 -1.17
CA GLU A 84 12.39 -3.99 -1.09
C GLU A 84 10.96 -3.41 -1.14
N ILE A 85 10.71 -2.29 -0.44
CA ILE A 85 9.43 -1.57 -0.49
C ILE A 85 9.17 -1.00 -1.90
N ALA A 86 10.15 -0.33 -2.51
CA ALA A 86 10.01 0.24 -3.85
C ALA A 86 9.76 -0.84 -4.91
N TYR A 87 10.45 -1.98 -4.80
CA TYR A 87 10.22 -3.13 -5.68
C TYR A 87 8.81 -3.70 -5.52
N LEU A 88 8.33 -3.85 -4.28
CA LEU A 88 6.96 -4.28 -4.00
C LEU A 88 5.92 -3.32 -4.60
N ILE A 89 6.14 -2.01 -4.50
CA ILE A 89 5.29 -0.99 -5.12
C ILE A 89 5.22 -1.17 -6.63
N GLY A 90 6.37 -1.34 -7.30
CA GLY A 90 6.41 -1.53 -8.76
C GLY A 90 5.72 -2.82 -9.24
N ILE A 91 5.84 -3.91 -8.50
CA ILE A 91 5.08 -5.14 -8.76
C ILE A 91 3.59 -4.83 -8.74
N TYR A 92 3.10 -4.17 -7.69
CA TYR A 92 1.67 -3.93 -7.53
C TYR A 92 1.12 -2.80 -8.40
N HIS A 93 1.94 -1.86 -8.87
CA HIS A 93 1.56 -1.00 -10.00
C HIS A 93 1.21 -1.84 -11.22
N THR A 94 2.08 -2.79 -11.58
CA THR A 94 1.86 -3.66 -12.73
C THR A 94 0.63 -4.54 -12.55
N VAL A 95 0.47 -5.17 -11.37
CA VAL A 95 -0.69 -6.03 -11.08
C VAL A 95 -1.99 -5.23 -11.10
N CYS A 96 -2.05 -4.09 -10.41
CA CYS A 96 -3.24 -3.23 -10.42
C CYS A 96 -3.59 -2.76 -11.83
N ALA A 97 -2.59 -2.37 -12.64
CA ALA A 97 -2.80 -1.96 -14.02
C ALA A 97 -3.43 -3.07 -14.86
N LEU A 98 -2.92 -4.30 -14.75
CA LEU A 98 -3.45 -5.46 -15.46
C LEU A 98 -4.88 -5.78 -15.01
N LEU A 99 -5.13 -5.87 -13.70
CA LEU A 99 -6.46 -6.18 -13.16
C LEU A 99 -7.50 -5.16 -13.61
N ASN A 100 -7.14 -3.86 -13.63
CA ASN A 100 -8.03 -2.80 -14.07
C ASN A 100 -8.23 -2.82 -15.59
N ALA A 101 -7.15 -2.97 -16.37
CA ALA A 101 -7.22 -2.95 -17.83
C ALA A 101 -8.07 -4.09 -18.41
N PHE A 102 -8.10 -5.24 -17.74
CA PHE A 102 -8.90 -6.39 -18.13
C PHE A 102 -10.20 -6.54 -17.33
N GLU A 103 -10.58 -5.52 -16.55
CA GLU A 103 -11.82 -5.47 -15.76
C GLU A 103 -12.09 -6.73 -14.93
N ILE A 104 -11.03 -7.28 -14.32
CA ILE A 104 -11.14 -8.52 -13.54
C ILE A 104 -12.03 -8.28 -12.32
N PRO A 105 -13.16 -9.00 -12.17
CA PRO A 105 -14.12 -8.72 -11.12
C PRO A 105 -13.65 -9.26 -9.77
N ALA A 106 -13.73 -8.43 -8.73
CA ALA A 106 -13.62 -8.92 -7.36
C ALA A 106 -14.82 -9.84 -7.03
N PRO A 107 -14.60 -10.97 -6.31
CA PRO A 107 -15.69 -11.74 -5.74
C PRO A 107 -16.59 -10.89 -4.84
N ARG A 108 -17.88 -11.23 -4.83
CA ARG A 108 -18.90 -10.64 -3.92
C ARG A 108 -19.04 -11.47 -2.66
#